data_AF-A0A3B8WT46-F1
#
_entry.id   AF-A0A3B8WT46-F1
#
_cell.length_a   1.000
_cell.length_b   1.000
_cell.length_c   1.000
_cell.angle_alpha   90.00
_cell.angle_beta   90.00
_cell.angle_gamma   90.00
#
_symmetry.space_group_name_H-M   'P 1'
#
loop_
_entity.id
_entity.type
_entity.pdbx_description
1 polymer ?
#
loop_
_entity_poly.entity_id
_entity_poly.type
_entity_poly.pdbx_seq_one_letter_code
_entity_poly.pdbx_strand_id
1 'polypeptide(L)'
;MTNANTETPANPTYEGWAHLTDRVLARISGPGTDKFVQGQFSQSVDEVTAGQSLRAAACTPKGRAYCITRLVRDGEDLLLSLERETAEDTVQHLNKYLMLFRGTSLAVLDAGRITGLLGIETARQVAGAATDELTRPGQVLSTDNGYLIRVEDDSNHLARFELWQTDAQP
;
A
#
# COMPACT_ATOMS: atom_id res chain seq x y z
N MET A 1 -28.79 20.41 41.69
CA MET A 1 -28.75 19.17 40.88
C MET A 1 -27.87 19.50 39.69
N THR A 2 -26.57 19.23 39.79
CA THR A 2 -25.57 19.85 38.92
C THR A 2 -24.53 18.82 38.48
N ASN A 3 -24.48 18.66 37.16
CA ASN A 3 -23.42 18.19 36.27
C ASN A 3 -22.91 16.75 36.39
N ALA A 4 -23.40 15.92 35.46
CA ALA A 4 -22.67 14.75 34.98
C ALA A 4 -21.51 15.23 34.09
N ASN A 5 -20.30 15.22 34.64
CA ASN A 5 -19.08 15.27 33.84
C ASN A 5 -18.93 13.92 33.14
N THR A 6 -19.38 13.81 31.89
CA THR A 6 -18.87 12.81 30.95
C THR A 6 -17.52 13.33 30.45
N GLU A 7 -16.48 13.16 31.25
CA GLU A 7 -15.12 13.18 30.73
C GLU A 7 -14.98 11.95 29.84
N THR A 8 -15.07 12.16 28.52
CA THR A 8 -14.52 11.22 27.55
C THR A 8 -13.06 11.00 27.94
N PRO A 9 -12.62 9.76 28.25
CA PRO A 9 -11.22 9.54 28.57
C PRO A 9 -10.39 10.01 27.37
N ALA A 10 -9.49 10.96 27.61
CA ALA A 10 -8.52 11.40 26.62
C ALA A 10 -7.74 10.16 26.19
N ASN A 11 -8.07 9.63 25.01
CA ASN A 11 -7.39 8.47 24.46
C ASN A 11 -5.93 8.89 24.27
N PRO A 12 -4.94 8.25 24.91
CA PRO A 12 -3.56 8.65 24.73
C PRO A 12 -3.24 8.63 23.23
N THR A 13 -2.68 9.73 22.73
CA THR A 13 -2.24 9.81 21.33
C THR A 13 -1.09 8.83 21.16
N TYR A 14 -1.41 7.64 20.68
CA TYR A 14 -0.44 6.60 20.40
C TYR A 14 0.29 6.96 19.11
N GLU A 15 1.52 7.44 19.25
CA GLU A 15 2.44 7.70 18.15
C GLU A 15 3.48 6.57 18.10
N GLY A 16 3.85 6.12 16.92
CA GLY A 16 4.83 5.04 16.79
C GLY A 16 5.02 4.56 15.36
N TRP A 17 6.04 3.73 15.17
CA TRP A 17 6.34 3.17 13.86
C TRP A 17 6.93 1.76 14.00
N ALA A 18 6.81 0.97 12.95
CA ALA A 18 7.42 -0.35 12.85
C ALA A 18 7.74 -0.70 11.40
N HIS A 19 8.87 -1.36 11.17
CA HIS A 19 9.14 -1.99 9.88
C HIS A 19 8.23 -3.20 9.69
N LEU A 20 7.52 -3.26 8.57
CA LEU A 20 6.65 -4.38 8.21
C LEU A 20 7.50 -5.44 7.50
N THR A 21 8.33 -6.14 8.26
CA THR A 21 9.31 -7.11 7.73
C THR A 21 8.67 -8.37 7.19
N ASP A 22 7.42 -8.66 7.54
CA ASP A 22 6.58 -9.70 6.96
C ASP A 22 6.13 -9.36 5.52
N ARG A 23 6.36 -8.13 5.06
CA ARG A 23 6.03 -7.68 3.71
C ARG A 23 7.26 -7.46 2.85
N VAL A 24 7.06 -7.57 1.55
CA VAL A 24 7.99 -7.12 0.50
C VAL A 24 7.26 -6.26 -0.51
N LEU A 25 7.98 -5.32 -1.10
CA LEU A 25 7.48 -4.49 -2.19
C LEU A 25 7.86 -5.13 -3.52
N ALA A 26 6.94 -5.18 -4.47
CA ALA A 26 7.17 -5.61 -5.84
C ALA A 26 6.66 -4.54 -6.81
N ARG A 27 7.18 -4.54 -8.04
CA ARG A 27 6.81 -3.61 -9.10
C ARG A 27 6.43 -4.36 -10.37
N ILE A 28 5.33 -3.96 -10.99
CA ILE A 28 4.96 -4.31 -12.36
C ILE A 28 5.31 -3.12 -13.24
N SER A 29 6.18 -3.35 -14.22
CA SER A 29 6.68 -2.31 -15.11
C SER A 29 6.51 -2.69 -16.57
N GLY A 30 6.20 -1.72 -17.42
CA GLY A 30 6.15 -1.88 -18.88
C GLY A 30 4.77 -1.62 -19.52
N PRO A 31 4.69 -1.67 -20.86
CA PRO A 31 3.53 -1.17 -21.61
C PRO A 31 2.24 -2.00 -21.43
N GLY A 32 2.33 -3.18 -20.82
CA GLY A 32 1.18 -4.04 -20.53
C GLY A 32 0.70 -4.00 -19.09
N THR A 33 1.29 -3.17 -18.22
CA THR A 33 0.99 -3.11 -16.77
C THR A 33 -0.50 -3.02 -16.49
N ASP A 34 -1.19 -2.03 -17.05
CA ASP A 34 -2.62 -1.81 -16.76
C ASP A 34 -3.48 -2.97 -17.25
N LYS A 35 -3.25 -3.44 -18.48
CA LYS A 35 -4.01 -4.57 -19.04
C LYS A 35 -3.78 -5.86 -18.27
N PHE A 36 -2.55 -6.08 -17.82
CA PHE A 36 -2.22 -7.23 -16.98
C PHE A 36 -2.95 -7.15 -15.65
N VAL A 37 -2.85 -6.01 -14.95
CA VAL A 37 -3.47 -5.85 -13.63
C VAL A 37 -4.99 -5.96 -13.71
N GLN A 38 -5.62 -5.31 -14.69
CA GLN A 38 -7.05 -5.40 -14.94
C GLN A 38 -7.53 -6.84 -15.18
N GLY A 39 -6.68 -7.70 -15.75
CA GLY A 39 -7.00 -9.10 -16.02
C GLY A 39 -6.73 -10.08 -14.88
N GLN A 40 -5.94 -9.68 -13.87
CA GLN A 40 -5.48 -10.59 -12.80
C GLN A 40 -6.00 -10.20 -11.40
N PHE A 41 -6.27 -8.92 -11.16
CA PHE A 41 -6.65 -8.40 -9.86
C PHE A 41 -8.12 -8.01 -9.81
N SER A 42 -8.70 -8.02 -8.61
CA SER A 42 -10.13 -7.75 -8.39
C SER A 42 -10.56 -6.30 -8.52
N GLN A 43 -9.61 -5.36 -8.61
CA GLN A 43 -9.89 -3.92 -8.69
C GLN A 43 -9.73 -3.39 -10.10
N SER A 44 -10.45 -2.31 -10.39
CA SER A 44 -10.24 -1.54 -11.62
C SER A 44 -8.90 -0.79 -11.54
N VAL A 45 -8.02 -1.01 -12.52
CA VAL A 45 -6.71 -0.36 -12.55
C VAL A 45 -6.83 1.16 -12.76
N ASP A 46 -7.89 1.59 -13.46
CA ASP A 46 -8.17 3.01 -13.72
C ASP A 46 -8.49 3.80 -12.44
N GLU A 47 -8.91 3.11 -11.38
CA GLU A 47 -9.18 3.72 -10.07
C GLU A 47 -7.92 3.80 -9.19
N VAL A 48 -6.82 3.15 -9.59
CA VAL A 48 -5.51 3.28 -8.95
C VAL A 48 -4.77 4.45 -9.61
N THR A 49 -4.82 5.61 -8.97
CA THR A 49 -4.25 6.87 -9.46
C THR A 49 -3.05 7.31 -8.61
N ALA A 50 -2.35 8.37 -9.01
CA ALA A 50 -1.25 8.93 -8.22
C ALA A 50 -1.68 9.34 -6.79
N GLY A 51 -2.96 9.71 -6.60
CA GLY A 51 -3.51 10.09 -5.29
C GLY A 51 -4.36 9.02 -4.61
N GLN A 52 -4.53 7.85 -5.25
CA GLN A 52 -5.43 6.80 -4.75
C GLN A 52 -4.87 5.40 -5.00
N SER A 53 -4.71 4.66 -3.91
CA SER A 53 -4.36 3.25 -3.88
C SER A 53 -5.57 2.40 -3.54
N LEU A 54 -5.59 1.16 -4.02
CA LEU A 54 -6.68 0.22 -3.77
C LEU A 54 -6.19 -1.10 -3.22
N ARG A 55 -6.96 -1.71 -2.32
CA ARG A 55 -6.75 -3.10 -1.94
C ARG A 55 -7.29 -4.02 -3.01
N ALA A 56 -6.48 -4.97 -3.44
CA ALA A 56 -6.81 -5.90 -4.48
C ALA A 56 -6.53 -7.33 -4.06
N ALA A 57 -7.22 -8.27 -4.70
CA ALA A 57 -6.94 -9.69 -4.60
C ALA A 57 -6.62 -10.25 -5.97
N ALA A 58 -5.62 -11.12 -6.06
CA ALA A 58 -5.47 -12.02 -7.20
C ALA A 58 -6.09 -13.37 -6.85
N CYS A 59 -6.92 -13.88 -7.74
CA CYS A 59 -7.74 -15.06 -7.52
C CYS A 59 -7.49 -16.13 -8.58
N THR A 60 -7.62 -17.39 -8.18
CA THR A 60 -7.72 -18.50 -9.12
C THR A 60 -9.00 -18.39 -9.96
N PRO A 61 -9.11 -19.11 -11.10
CA PRO A 61 -10.36 -19.16 -11.88
C PRO A 61 -11.59 -19.64 -11.11
N LYS A 62 -11.40 -20.33 -9.98
CA LYS A 62 -12.47 -20.76 -9.07
C LYS A 62 -12.79 -19.72 -7.97
N GLY A 63 -12.26 -18.50 -8.07
CA GLY A 63 -12.49 -17.41 -7.13
C GLY A 63 -11.73 -17.51 -5.81
N ARG A 64 -10.81 -18.46 -5.64
CA ARG A 64 -9.98 -18.55 -4.42
C ARG A 64 -8.86 -17.52 -4.48
N ALA A 65 -8.84 -16.58 -3.53
CA ALA A 65 -7.74 -15.63 -3.40
C ALA A 65 -6.45 -16.35 -3.00
N TYR A 66 -5.36 -16.04 -3.69
CA TYR A 66 -4.02 -16.52 -3.36
C TYR A 66 -3.05 -15.37 -3.04
N CYS A 67 -3.44 -14.14 -3.35
CA CYS A 67 -2.71 -12.93 -2.99
C CYS A 67 -3.71 -11.85 -2.59
N ILE A 68 -3.48 -11.21 -1.45
CA ILE A 68 -4.14 -9.96 -1.04
C ILE A 68 -3.05 -8.90 -1.00
N THR A 69 -3.30 -7.77 -1.64
CA THR A 69 -2.30 -6.72 -1.81
C THR A 69 -2.95 -5.34 -1.80
N ARG A 70 -2.12 -4.31 -1.82
CA ARG A 70 -2.50 -2.94 -2.17
C ARG A 70 -1.78 -2.57 -3.46
N LEU A 71 -2.47 -1.93 -4.38
CA LEU A 71 -1.92 -1.39 -5.62
C LEU A 71 -1.69 0.10 -5.45
N VAL A 72 -0.49 0.57 -5.76
CA VAL A 72 -0.08 1.98 -5.69
C VAL A 72 0.54 2.37 -7.03
N ARG A 73 0.14 3.52 -7.58
CA ARG A 73 0.65 4.02 -8.86
C ARG A 73 2.07 4.57 -8.68
N ASP A 74 2.98 4.16 -9.56
CA ASP A 74 4.37 4.62 -9.60
C ASP A 74 4.73 5.03 -11.04
N GLY A 75 4.37 6.27 -11.41
CA GLY A 75 4.39 6.70 -12.80
C GLY A 75 3.48 5.84 -13.67
N GLU A 76 4.06 5.19 -14.69
CA GLU A 76 3.37 4.23 -15.57
C GLU A 76 3.36 2.81 -15.01
N ASP A 77 4.05 2.58 -13.89
CA ASP A 77 4.20 1.30 -13.24
C ASP A 77 3.22 1.17 -12.05
N LEU A 78 3.16 -0.04 -11.49
CA LEU A 78 2.38 -0.33 -10.28
C LEU A 78 3.24 -1.02 -9.24
N LEU A 79 3.14 -0.54 -8.01
CA LEU A 79 3.71 -1.19 -6.84
C LEU A 79 2.65 -2.06 -6.16
N LEU A 80 3.12 -3.16 -5.56
CA LEU A 80 2.32 -4.08 -4.76
C LEU A 80 3.09 -4.56 -3.54
N SER A 81 2.40 -4.66 -2.41
CA SER A 81 2.90 -5.33 -1.21
C SER A 81 2.53 -6.80 -1.23
N LEU A 82 3.51 -7.68 -1.04
CA LEU A 82 3.29 -9.13 -0.93
C LEU A 82 3.68 -9.61 0.47
N GLU A 83 3.05 -10.69 0.94
CA GLU A 83 3.54 -11.45 2.08
C GLU A 83 4.91 -12.03 1.73
N ARG A 84 5.92 -11.78 2.56
CA ARG A 84 7.30 -12.21 2.30
C ARG A 84 7.39 -13.71 2.08
N GLU A 85 6.68 -14.49 2.89
CA GLU A 85 6.72 -15.95 2.84
C GLU A 85 6.15 -16.54 1.54
N THR A 86 5.24 -15.83 0.87
CA THR A 86 4.59 -16.31 -0.36
C THR A 86 4.90 -15.44 -1.57
N ALA A 87 5.80 -14.46 -1.43
CA ALA A 87 6.12 -13.50 -2.48
C ALA A 87 6.68 -14.18 -3.73
N GLU A 88 7.63 -15.09 -3.54
CA GLU A 88 8.25 -15.82 -4.65
C GLU A 88 7.20 -16.64 -5.43
N ASP A 89 6.42 -17.47 -4.73
CA ASP A 89 5.35 -18.27 -5.33
C ASP A 89 4.30 -17.39 -6.05
N THR A 90 3.92 -16.27 -5.43
CA THR A 90 2.96 -15.32 -6.00
C THR A 90 3.50 -14.69 -7.28
N VAL A 91 4.76 -14.22 -7.28
CA VAL A 91 5.42 -13.63 -8.45
C VAL A 91 5.57 -14.68 -9.56
N GLN A 92 6.01 -15.90 -9.22
CA GLN A 92 6.12 -16.99 -10.19
C GLN A 92 4.77 -17.35 -10.81
N HIS A 93 3.69 -17.36 -10.02
CA HIS A 93 2.34 -17.61 -10.52
C HIS A 93 1.90 -16.49 -11.47
N LEU A 94 1.97 -15.23 -11.04
CA LEU A 94 1.59 -14.07 -11.83
C LEU A 94 2.38 -13.97 -13.14
N ASN A 95 3.67 -14.34 -13.12
CA ASN A 95 4.54 -14.34 -14.31
C ASN A 95 4.06 -15.30 -15.42
N LYS A 96 3.35 -16.38 -15.10
CA LYS A 96 2.73 -17.28 -16.09
C LYS A 96 1.70 -16.58 -16.97
N TYR A 97 1.02 -15.58 -16.41
CA TYR A 97 0.06 -14.76 -17.14
C TYR A 97 0.72 -13.52 -17.74
N LEU A 98 1.73 -12.96 -17.04
CA LEU A 98 2.46 -11.77 -17.48
C LEU A 98 3.20 -11.98 -18.81
N MET A 99 3.68 -13.20 -19.10
CA MET A 99 4.38 -13.51 -20.36
C MET A 99 3.55 -13.23 -21.64
N LEU A 100 2.22 -13.06 -21.51
CA LEU A 100 1.35 -12.66 -22.61
C LEU A 100 1.45 -11.16 -22.94
N PHE A 101 2.03 -10.36 -22.05
CA PHE A 101 2.15 -8.91 -22.13
C PHE A 101 3.60 -8.51 -22.43
N ARG A 102 3.96 -8.52 -23.72
CA ARG A 102 5.34 -8.25 -24.18
C ARG A 102 5.90 -6.95 -23.59
N GLY A 103 7.13 -7.02 -23.08
CA GLY A 103 7.83 -5.88 -22.50
C GLY A 103 7.39 -5.52 -21.08
N THR A 104 6.52 -6.31 -20.45
CA THR A 104 6.06 -6.09 -19.08
C THR A 104 6.73 -7.09 -18.13
N SER A 105 7.20 -6.63 -16.98
CA SER A 105 7.90 -7.44 -15.98
C SER A 105 7.32 -7.23 -14.58
N LEU A 106 7.38 -8.28 -13.76
CA LEU A 106 7.04 -8.24 -12.34
C LEU A 106 8.23 -8.75 -11.54
N ALA A 107 8.74 -7.94 -10.61
CA ALA A 107 9.85 -8.29 -9.75
C ALA A 107 9.68 -7.73 -8.33
N VAL A 108 10.22 -8.44 -7.34
CA VAL A 108 10.39 -7.92 -5.98
C VAL A 108 11.49 -6.87 -5.99
N LEU A 109 11.31 -5.78 -5.25
CA LEU A 109 12.29 -4.72 -5.07
C LEU A 109 13.17 -5.06 -3.85
N ASP A 110 14.44 -5.42 -4.09
CA ASP A 110 15.38 -5.79 -3.02
C ASP A 110 15.60 -4.65 -1.99
N ALA A 111 15.61 -3.41 -2.47
CA ALA A 111 15.72 -2.22 -1.64
C ALA A 111 14.36 -1.72 -1.12
N GLY A 112 13.25 -2.31 -1.58
CA GLY A 112 11.90 -1.90 -1.19
C GLY A 112 11.66 -2.12 0.30
N ARG A 113 11.13 -1.10 0.98
CA ARG A 113 10.78 -1.15 2.41
C ARG A 113 9.36 -0.67 2.63
N ILE A 114 8.70 -1.26 3.62
CA ILE A 114 7.39 -0.81 4.09
C ILE A 114 7.51 -0.54 5.59
N THR A 115 7.18 0.68 5.99
CA THR A 115 7.16 1.09 7.40
C THR A 115 5.74 1.50 7.76
N GLY A 116 5.15 0.84 8.76
CA GLY A 116 3.87 1.23 9.33
C GLY A 116 4.06 2.40 10.29
N LEU A 117 3.23 3.42 10.18
CA LEU A 117 3.20 4.59 11.06
C LEU A 117 1.84 4.65 11.77
N LEU A 118 1.88 4.89 13.07
CA LEU A 118 0.73 5.04 13.95
C LEU A 118 0.67 6.49 14.40
N GLY A 119 -0.48 7.14 14.22
CA GLY A 119 -0.71 8.54 14.53
C GLY A 119 -0.37 9.50 13.38
N ILE A 120 -1.09 10.62 13.34
CA ILE A 120 -0.93 11.65 12.31
C ILE A 120 0.39 12.41 12.48
N GLU A 121 0.85 12.61 13.72
CA GLU A 121 2.07 13.37 13.97
C GLU A 121 3.31 12.60 13.51
N THR A 122 3.34 11.28 13.70
CA THR A 122 4.39 10.41 13.16
C THR A 122 4.44 10.48 11.63
N ALA A 123 3.28 10.50 10.96
CA ALA A 123 3.21 10.63 9.50
C ALA A 123 3.65 12.02 9.02
N ARG A 124 3.28 13.10 9.72
CA ARG A 124 3.74 14.47 9.45
C ARG A 124 5.25 14.64 9.59
N GLN A 125 5.89 13.92 10.50
CA GLN A 125 7.36 13.95 10.61
C GLN A 125 8.05 13.39 9.36
N VAL A 126 7.38 12.51 8.62
CA VAL A 126 7.89 11.89 7.39
C VAL A 126 7.55 12.72 6.15
N ALA A 127 6.30 13.13 5.98
CA ALA A 127 5.82 13.77 4.74
C ALA A 127 5.35 15.22 4.90
N GLY A 128 5.56 15.82 6.07
CA GLY A 128 5.20 17.21 6.37
C GLY A 128 3.69 17.45 6.43
N ALA A 129 3.30 18.73 6.30
CA ALA A 129 1.92 19.18 6.44
C ALA A 129 0.96 18.64 5.36
N ALA A 130 1.47 18.25 4.18
CA ALA A 130 0.66 17.65 3.11
C ALA A 130 -0.01 16.32 3.54
N THR A 131 0.49 15.69 4.61
CA THR A 131 -0.14 14.51 5.22
C THR A 131 -1.61 14.77 5.61
N ASP A 132 -1.97 16.01 5.93
CA ASP A 132 -3.33 16.39 6.35
C ASP A 132 -4.37 16.24 5.25
N GLU A 133 -3.94 16.14 3.99
CA GLU A 133 -4.81 15.89 2.84
C GLU A 133 -5.28 14.42 2.78
N LEU A 134 -4.57 13.52 3.47
CA LEU A 134 -4.87 12.09 3.54
C LEU A 134 -5.95 11.75 4.58
N THR A 135 -7.14 12.28 4.32
CA THR A 135 -8.33 12.17 5.19
C THR A 135 -9.04 10.81 5.14
N ARG A 136 -8.76 9.96 4.14
CA ARG A 136 -9.45 8.67 3.92
C ARG A 136 -8.49 7.54 3.58
N PRO A 137 -8.78 6.30 4.00
CA PRO A 137 -8.02 5.13 3.58
C PRO A 137 -7.94 5.01 2.06
N GLY A 138 -6.76 4.64 1.57
CA GLY A 138 -6.45 4.55 0.16
C GLY A 138 -5.81 5.81 -0.41
N GLN A 139 -5.97 6.99 0.20
CA GLN A 139 -5.32 8.19 -0.32
C GLN A 139 -3.79 8.09 -0.21
N VAL A 140 -3.11 8.59 -1.24
CA VAL A 140 -1.66 8.50 -1.41
C VAL A 140 -1.07 9.90 -1.54
N LEU A 141 0.06 10.10 -0.88
CA LEU A 141 0.94 11.26 -1.04
C LEU A 141 2.31 10.75 -1.51
N SER A 142 2.84 11.31 -2.59
CA SER A 142 4.21 11.02 -3.01
C SER A 142 5.20 11.70 -2.06
N THR A 143 6.30 11.01 -1.76
CA THR A 143 7.41 11.50 -0.95
C THR A 143 8.71 11.42 -1.77
N ASP A 144 9.79 12.01 -1.26
CA ASP A 144 11.10 12.02 -1.94
C ASP A 144 11.64 10.61 -2.25
N ASN A 145 11.21 9.58 -1.52
CA ASN A 145 11.70 8.21 -1.62
C ASN A 145 10.60 7.15 -1.80
N GLY A 146 9.39 7.57 -2.19
CA GLY A 146 8.28 6.67 -2.47
C GLY A 146 6.90 7.28 -2.18
N TYR A 147 6.11 6.60 -1.37
CA TYR A 147 4.69 6.90 -1.18
C TYR A 147 4.25 6.74 0.28
N LEU A 148 3.62 7.77 0.82
CA LEU A 148 2.87 7.69 2.07
C LEU A 148 1.40 7.40 1.76
N ILE A 149 0.86 6.36 2.39
CA ILE A 149 -0.48 5.86 2.11
C ILE A 149 -1.28 5.88 3.40
N ARG A 150 -2.46 6.51 3.38
CA ARG A 150 -3.42 6.36 4.49
C ARG A 150 -4.04 4.98 4.43
N VAL A 151 -3.93 4.23 5.52
CA VAL A 151 -4.61 2.94 5.66
C VAL A 151 -5.74 3.05 6.67
N GLU A 152 -6.47 1.97 6.85
CA GLU A 152 -7.61 1.92 7.76
C GLU A 152 -7.14 2.17 9.19
N ASP A 153 -7.95 2.87 9.97
CA ASP A 153 -7.67 3.13 11.38
C ASP A 153 -7.60 1.82 12.17
N ASP A 154 -7.00 1.87 13.36
CA ASP A 154 -7.10 0.75 14.30
C ASP A 154 -8.49 0.68 14.96
N SER A 155 -8.69 -0.28 15.86
CA SER A 155 -9.95 -0.43 16.60
C SER A 155 -10.29 0.74 17.53
N ASN A 156 -9.32 1.61 17.82
CA ASN A 156 -9.45 2.79 18.66
C ASN A 156 -9.58 4.09 17.84
N HIS A 157 -9.81 3.98 16.53
CA HIS A 157 -9.85 5.11 15.59
C HIS A 157 -8.53 5.89 15.50
N LEU A 158 -7.42 5.25 15.82
CA LEU A 158 -6.10 5.83 15.61
C LEU A 158 -5.77 5.82 14.12
N ALA A 159 -5.39 6.98 13.63
CA ALA A 159 -4.84 7.19 12.30
C ALA A 159 -3.65 6.26 12.02
N ARG A 160 -3.65 5.57 10.88
CA ARG A 160 -2.52 4.70 10.47
C ARG A 160 -2.10 4.98 9.04
N PHE A 161 -0.81 4.81 8.78
CA PHE A 161 -0.22 5.02 7.48
C PHE A 161 0.80 3.92 7.17
N GLU A 162 1.06 3.73 5.89
CA GLU A 162 2.20 2.95 5.42
C GLU A 162 3.08 3.85 4.57
N LEU A 163 4.36 3.92 4.90
CA LEU A 163 5.39 4.51 4.06
C LEU A 163 6.02 3.40 3.23
N TRP A 164 5.77 3.43 1.92
CA TRP A 164 6.36 2.53 0.94
C TRP A 164 7.56 3.23 0.30
N GLN A 165 8.75 2.71 0.53
CA GLN A 165 9.98 3.27 0.01
C GLN A 165 10.49 2.39 -1.12
N THR A 166 10.67 2.98 -2.29
CA THR A 166 11.02 2.26 -3.53
C THR A 166 12.51 2.20 -3.78
N ASP A 167 13.27 3.13 -3.20
CA ASP A 167 14.70 3.28 -3.41
C ASP A 167 15.46 3.16 -2.08
N ALA A 168 16.53 2.36 -2.09
CA ALA A 168 17.78 2.87 -1.54
C ALA A 168 18.29 3.84 -2.61
N GLN A 169 18.45 5.11 -2.25
CA GLN A 169 18.94 6.19 -3.11
C GLN A 169 20.13 5.73 -3.99
N PRO A 170 20.25 6.23 -5.24
CA PRO A 170 21.33 5.81 -6.17
C PRO A 170 22.74 5.86 -5.57
#